data_AF-A0A2G9S986-F1
#
_entry.id   AF-A0A2G9S986-F1
#
_cell.length_a   1.000
_cell.length_b   1.000
_cell.length_c   1.000
_cell.angle_alpha   90.00
_cell.angle_beta   90.00
_cell.angle_gamma   90.00
#
_symmetry.space_group_name_H-M   'P 1'
#
loop_
_entity.id
_entity.type
_entity.pdbx_description
1 polymer ?
#
loop_
_entity_poly.entity_id
_entity_poly.type
_entity_poly.pdbx_seq_one_letter_code
_entity_poly.pdbx_strand_id
1 'polypeptide(L)' 'MYSDLHDHEDKFLDYIRMCIKSFDELMGLLSSRLQRMDTYFRNSIPPVERLIITLR' A
#
# COMPACT_ATOMS: atom_id res chain seq x y z
N MET A 1 4.10 9.69 0.13
CA MET A 1 4.47 8.62 -0.82
C MET A 1 3.25 7.98 -1.46
N TYR A 2 2.31 7.36 -0.71
CA TYR A 2 1.07 6.84 -1.32
C TYR A 2 0.15 7.96 -1.82
N SER A 3 -0.07 9.01 -1.01
CA SER A 3 -0.92 10.15 -1.37
C SER A 3 -0.45 10.83 -2.65
N ASP A 4 0.86 11.04 -2.79
CA ASP A 4 1.46 11.67 -3.99
C ASP A 4 1.32 10.79 -5.26
N LEU A 5 1.29 9.47 -5.10
CA LEU A 5 1.07 8.53 -6.20
C LEU A 5 -0.42 8.40 -6.53
N HIS A 6 -1.30 8.49 -5.54
CA HIS A 6 -2.75 8.43 -5.71
C HIS A 6 -3.30 9.62 -6.51
N ASP A 7 -2.71 10.81 -6.33
CA ASP A 7 -3.10 12.01 -7.09
C ASP A 7 -2.61 11.97 -8.57
N HIS A 8 -1.78 10.99 -8.93
CA HIS A 8 -1.22 10.79 -10.26
C HIS A 8 -1.45 9.35 -10.73
N GLU A 9 -2.68 9.06 -11.18
CA GLU A 9 -3.10 7.71 -11.59
C GLU A 9 -2.21 7.09 -12.69
N ASP A 10 -1.68 7.90 -13.60
CA ASP A 10 -0.72 7.50 -14.63
C ASP A 10 0.58 6.95 -14.03
N LYS A 11 1.15 7.67 -13.06
CA LYS A 11 2.37 7.25 -12.36
C LYS A 11 2.11 6.06 -11.44
N PHE A 12 0.92 5.99 -10.85
CA PHE A 12 0.50 4.86 -10.02
C PHE A 12 0.47 3.57 -10.85
N LEU A 13 -0.14 3.62 -12.04
CA LEU A 13 -0.24 2.46 -12.93
C LEU A 13 1.14 1.99 -13.39
N ASP A 14 2.04 2.91 -13.77
CA ASP A 14 3.40 2.55 -14.17
C ASP A 14 4.21 1.92 -13.02
N TYR A 15 4.01 2.41 -11.79
CA TYR A 15 4.76 1.96 -10.63
C TYR A 15 4.22 0.64 -10.05
N ILE A 16 2.91 0.52 -9.81
CA ILE A 16 2.28 -0.67 -9.19
C ILE A 16 1.86 -1.71 -10.26
N ARG A 17 1.80 -1.34 -11.54
CA ARG A 17 1.32 -2.18 -12.66
C ARG A 17 -0.15 -2.61 -12.54
N MET A 18 -0.95 -1.88 -11.76
CA MET A 18 -2.40 -2.08 -11.63
C MET A 18 -3.11 -0.75 -11.37
N CYS A 19 -4.40 -0.69 -11.67
CA CYS A 19 -5.20 0.50 -11.36
C CYS A 19 -5.46 0.62 -9.85
N ILE A 20 -5.72 1.85 -9.40
CA ILE A 20 -5.96 2.16 -7.98
C ILE A 20 -7.11 1.32 -7.42
N LYS A 21 -8.18 1.12 -8.20
CA LYS A 21 -9.33 0.30 -7.77
C LYS A 21 -8.94 -1.15 -7.42
N SER A 22 -8.18 -1.81 -8.29
CA SER A 22 -7.72 -3.19 -8.03
C SER A 22 -6.77 -3.24 -6.84
N PHE A 23 -5.94 -2.20 -6.66
CA PHE A 23 -5.09 -2.09 -5.48
C PHE A 23 -5.90 -1.92 -4.20
N ASP A 24 -6.92 -1.06 -4.19
CA ASP A 24 -7.79 -0.84 -3.03
C ASP A 24 -8.61 -2.08 -2.67
N GLU A 25 -9.12 -2.83 -3.66
CA GLU A 25 -9.76 -4.12 -3.43
C GLU A 25 -8.80 -5.12 -2.77
N LEU A 26 -7.59 -5.24 -3.30
CA LEU A 26 -6.55 -6.10 -2.75
C LEU A 26 -6.16 -5.67 -1.33
N MET A 27 -6.07 -4.36 -1.09
CA MET A 27 -5.81 -3.78 0.22
C MET A 27 -6.92 -4.13 1.20
N GLY A 28 -8.18 -4.01 0.81
CA GLY A 28 -9.33 -4.36 1.67
C GLY A 28 -9.28 -5.82 2.13
N LEU A 29 -8.84 -6.74 1.25
CA LEU A 29 -8.73 -8.16 1.56
C LEU A 29 -7.52 -8.50 2.45
N LEU A 30 -6.40 -7.79 2.26
CA LEU A 30 -5.12 -8.12 2.90
C LEU A 30 -4.76 -7.23 4.09
N SER A 31 -5.40 -6.06 4.26
CA SER A 31 -5.04 -5.06 5.26
C SER A 31 -5.02 -5.65 6.67
N SER A 32 -6.02 -6.45 7.03
CA SER A 32 -6.09 -7.12 8.34
C SER A 32 -4.92 -8.08 8.61
N ARG A 33 -4.35 -8.69 7.57
CA ARG A 33 -3.22 -9.61 7.66
C ARG A 33 -1.87 -8.90 7.57
N LEU A 34 -1.85 -7.75 6.91
CA LEU A 34 -0.65 -6.92 6.73
C LEU A 34 -0.44 -5.97 7.91
N GLN A 35 -1.50 -5.59 8.61
CA GLN A 35 -1.40 -4.75 9.80
C GLN A 35 -0.61 -5.46 10.88
N ARG A 36 0.45 -4.78 11.36
CA ARG A 36 1.21 -5.21 12.53
C ARG A 36 1.08 -4.14 13.61
N MET A 37 1.32 -4.59 14.83
CA MET A 37 1.28 -3.76 16.02
C MET A 37 2.56 -2.92 16.13
N ASP A 38 2.41 -1.70 16.63
CA ASP A 38 3.54 -0.90 17.07
C ASP A 38 4.15 -1.48 18.34
N THR A 39 5.46 -1.31 18.50
CA THR A 39 6.18 -1.74 19.69
C THR A 39 6.82 -0.53 20.34
N TYR A 40 7.22 -0.66 21.61
CA TYR A 40 7.89 0.44 22.33
C TYR A 40 9.14 0.97 21.62
N PHE A 41 9.83 0.12 20.87
CA PHE A 41 11.08 0.47 20.18
C PHE A 41 10.89 0.90 18.72
N ARG A 42 9.73 0.60 18.11
CA ARG A 42 9.53 0.82 16.68
C ARG A 42 8.05 0.80 16.29
N ASN A 43 7.70 1.75 15.42
CA ASN A 43 6.42 1.78 14.70
C ASN A 43 6.42 0.79 13.53
N SER A 44 5.33 0.06 13.39
CA SER A 44 5.06 -0.84 12.28
C SER A 44 4.88 -0.03 10.99
N ILE A 45 5.40 -0.58 9.88
CA ILE A 45 5.14 -0.05 8.55
C ILE A 45 3.65 -0.23 8.24
N PRO A 46 2.94 0.82 7.78
CA PRO A 46 1.53 0.74 7.40
C PRO A 46 1.26 -0.36 6.36
N PRO A 47 0.07 -1.00 6.39
CA PRO A 47 -0.32 -2.01 5.41
C PRO A 47 -0.16 -1.54 3.95
N VAL A 48 -0.51 -0.27 3.70
CA VAL A 48 -0.43 0.37 2.38
C VAL A 48 0.98 0.36 1.83
N GLU A 49 1.91 0.96 2.57
CA GLU A 49 3.32 1.02 2.18
C GLU A 49 3.92 -0.38 2.04
N ARG A 50 3.52 -1.30 2.91
CA ARG A 50 4.02 -2.68 2.86
C ARG A 50 3.55 -3.41 1.61
N LEU A 51 2.29 -3.26 1.22
CA LEU A 51 1.77 -3.89 0.00
C LEU A 51 2.46 -3.31 -1.23
N ILE A 52 2.64 -2.00 -1.27
CA ILE A 52 3.35 -1.30 -2.35
C ILE A 52 4.77 -1.82 -2.53
N ILE A 53 5.51 -2.03 -1.44
CA ILE A 53 6.88 -2.59 -1.50
C ILE A 53 6.85 -4.05 -1.96
N THR A 54 5.82 -4.81 -1.59
CA THR A 54 5.70 -6.24 -1.92
C THR A 54 5.37 -6.47 -3.39
N LEU A 55 4.58 -5.58 -4.01
CA LEU A 55 4.14 -5.69 -5.41
C LEU A 55 5.14 -5.11 -6.43
N ARG A 56 6.26 -4.56 -5.96
CA ARG A 56 7.27 -3.89 -6.79
C ARG A 56 8.15 -4.86 -7.58
#